data_AF-A0A0N4UFI6-F1
#
_entry.id   AF-A0A0N4UFI6-F1
#
_cell.length_a   1.000
_cell.length_b   1.000
_cell.length_c   1.000
_cell.angle_alpha   90.00
_cell.angle_beta   90.00
_cell.angle_gamma   90.00
#
_symmetry.space_group_name_H-M   'P 1'
#
loop_
_entity.id
_entity.type
_entity.pdbx_description
1 polymer ?
#
loop_
_entity_poly.entity_id
_entity_poly.type
_entity_poly.pdbx_seq_one_letter_code
_entity_poly.pdbx_strand_id
1 'polypeptide(L)'
;MQIRAQLLDFMFKAPANIRLQLSEIVCVMSKYDFPDCWPELLNLLKEILTMNDANRLLAALTTMDELFKRYRHEMKSEKLWNEIYIVLKELAPPLTILFTNVLQYVSTESVEKTKEKYDEMLNILHLIMEIFHSLNVQDLPEHFEDTISGWMEGLGTILKLKIDSVESAYSDDEPGTLDKLKCCVCDILTLYSQRYEEEFMPFINVVIEIVWEQLMGLDARVSINKFRFDAFFTSALTFLSAICVKQRYANIFQMDGVLTSITENIILKNLVTRPTDLEQFEDEPLEYIKKDLEGKECSNDLQQNWLKKDLVYCLILAVGAKTETVKFGATTLSNFVSHFLNFLNESVK
;
A
#
# COMPACT_ATOMS: atom_id res chain seq x y z
N MET A 1 37.18 7.67 2.05
CA MET A 1 36.61 9.00 2.37
C MET A 1 36.29 9.82 1.12
N GLN A 2 37.25 10.10 0.23
CA GLN A 2 37.01 10.92 -0.98
C GLN A 2 35.92 10.37 -1.92
N ILE A 3 35.89 9.06 -2.16
CA ILE A 3 34.88 8.42 -3.02
C ILE A 3 33.46 8.65 -2.47
N ARG A 4 33.26 8.52 -1.16
CA ARG A 4 31.96 8.72 -0.50
C ARG A 4 31.45 10.14 -0.67
N ALA A 5 32.28 11.14 -0.37
CA ALA A 5 31.90 12.55 -0.50
C ALA A 5 31.60 12.94 -1.96
N GLN A 6 32.42 12.48 -2.91
CA GLN A 6 32.19 12.74 -4.33
C GLN A 6 30.93 12.06 -4.84
N LEU A 7 30.69 10.81 -4.46
CA LEU A 7 29.50 10.06 -4.85
C LEU A 7 28.23 10.79 -4.44
N LEU A 8 28.17 11.28 -3.20
CA LEU A 8 27.02 12.05 -2.70
C LEU A 8 26.83 13.34 -3.50
N ASP A 9 27.90 14.13 -3.71
CA ASP A 9 27.81 15.35 -4.51
C ASP A 9 27.36 15.10 -5.96
N PHE A 10 27.82 14.00 -6.58
CA PHE A 10 27.37 13.60 -7.91
C PHE A 10 25.92 13.15 -7.92
N MET A 11 25.49 12.37 -6.92
CA MET A 11 24.11 11.85 -6.84
C MET A 11 23.06 12.97 -6.81
N PHE A 12 23.32 14.05 -6.06
CA PHE A 12 22.40 15.19 -5.97
C PHE A 12 22.46 16.14 -7.16
N LYS A 13 23.48 16.04 -8.02
CA LYS A 13 23.63 16.83 -9.27
C LYS A 13 23.24 16.05 -10.53
N ALA A 14 23.16 14.73 -10.45
CA ALA A 14 22.93 13.86 -11.59
C ALA A 14 21.46 13.92 -12.08
N PRO A 15 21.22 13.73 -13.40
CA PRO A 15 19.89 13.53 -13.94
C PRO A 15 19.24 12.24 -13.42
N ALA A 16 17.92 12.15 -13.47
CA ALA A 16 17.13 11.11 -12.82
C ALA A 16 17.55 9.66 -13.17
N ASN A 17 17.89 9.40 -14.43
CA ASN A 17 18.34 8.09 -14.90
C ASN A 17 19.69 7.65 -14.29
N ILE A 18 20.64 8.58 -14.17
CA ILE A 18 21.94 8.31 -13.55
C ILE A 18 21.80 8.22 -12.03
N ARG A 19 20.92 9.03 -11.45
CA ARG A 19 20.68 9.07 -10.01
C ARG A 19 20.20 7.73 -9.43
N LEU A 20 19.38 6.96 -10.16
CA LEU A 20 18.98 5.61 -9.75
C LEU A 20 20.19 4.70 -9.59
N GLN A 21 21.07 4.68 -10.59
CA GLN A 21 22.31 3.90 -10.56
C GLN A 21 23.25 4.34 -9.43
N LEU A 22 23.37 5.65 -9.20
CA LEU A 22 24.15 6.17 -8.08
C LEU A 22 23.54 5.81 -6.72
N SER A 23 22.21 5.79 -6.61
CA SER A 23 21.50 5.37 -5.39
C SER A 23 21.75 3.89 -5.09
N GLU A 24 21.74 3.03 -6.12
CA GLU A 24 22.11 1.61 -5.98
C GLU A 24 23.55 1.45 -5.46
N ILE A 25 24.51 2.22 -5.99
CA ILE A 25 25.90 2.21 -5.52
C ILE A 25 25.98 2.65 -4.05
N VAL A 26 25.27 3.72 -3.67
CA VAL A 26 25.18 4.17 -2.27
C VAL A 26 24.61 3.05 -1.40
N CYS A 27 23.59 2.33 -1.85
CA CYS A 27 22.98 1.22 -1.10
C CYS A 27 23.96 0.06 -0.90
N VAL A 28 24.72 -0.33 -1.93
CA VAL A 28 25.73 -1.38 -1.84
C VAL A 28 26.83 -0.99 -0.85
N MET A 29 27.33 0.25 -0.91
CA MET A 29 28.32 0.76 0.04
C MET A 29 27.76 0.81 1.47
N SER A 30 26.50 1.21 1.60
CA SER A 30 25.82 1.34 2.90
C SER A 30 25.55 -0.02 3.58
N LYS A 31 25.64 -1.16 2.89
CA LYS A 31 25.57 -2.47 3.56
C LYS A 31 26.75 -2.73 4.50
N TYR A 32 27.89 -2.10 4.21
CA TYR A 32 29.13 -2.31 4.96
C TYR A 32 29.50 -1.11 5.83
N ASP A 33 29.19 0.09 5.34
CA ASP A 33 29.68 1.33 5.94
C ASP A 33 28.65 2.08 6.78
N PHE A 34 27.35 1.85 6.56
CA PHE A 34 26.28 2.58 7.27
C PHE A 34 25.83 1.80 8.52
N PRO A 35 25.52 2.48 9.64
CA PRO A 35 25.63 3.93 9.86
C PRO A 35 27.00 4.36 10.43
N ASP A 36 27.72 3.47 11.11
CA ASP A 36 28.86 3.81 11.97
C ASP A 36 30.06 4.39 11.20
N CYS A 37 30.34 3.84 10.02
CA CYS A 37 31.48 4.24 9.20
C CYS A 37 31.12 5.30 8.16
N TRP A 38 29.86 5.74 8.08
CA TRP A 38 29.39 6.73 7.10
C TRP A 38 28.32 7.69 7.66
N PRO A 39 28.59 8.37 8.79
CA PRO A 39 27.63 9.30 9.41
C PRO A 39 27.30 10.51 8.52
N GLU A 40 28.18 10.86 7.58
CA GLU A 40 27.96 12.00 6.68
C GLU A 40 26.75 11.80 5.76
N LEU A 41 26.43 10.54 5.40
CA LEU A 41 25.25 10.23 4.60
C LEU A 41 23.97 10.58 5.38
N LEU A 42 23.88 10.19 6.66
CA LEU A 42 22.71 10.45 7.49
C LEU A 42 22.48 11.95 7.69
N ASN A 43 23.54 12.70 8.01
CA ASN A 43 23.47 14.14 8.17
C ASN A 43 23.00 14.83 6.87
N LEU A 44 23.55 14.41 5.73
CA LEU A 44 23.17 14.97 4.43
C LEU A 44 21.70 14.70 4.08
N LEU A 45 21.22 13.48 4.32
CA LEU A 45 19.80 13.14 4.12
C LEU A 45 18.91 14.00 5.03
N LYS A 46 19.25 14.12 6.31
CA LYS A 46 18.53 14.96 7.28
C LYS A 46 18.45 16.42 6.83
N GLU A 47 19.58 17.00 6.40
CA GLU A 47 19.62 18.37 5.90
C GLU A 47 18.68 18.54 4.70
N ILE A 48 18.77 17.65 3.72
CA ILE A 48 17.97 17.73 2.49
C ILE A 48 16.46 17.63 2.76
N LEU A 49 16.02 16.80 3.71
CA LEU A 49 14.60 16.72 4.11
C LEU A 49 14.02 18.06 4.59
N THR A 50 14.89 18.97 5.06
CA THR A 50 14.49 20.31 5.53
C THR A 50 14.69 21.41 4.48
N MET A 51 15.34 21.11 3.35
CA MET A 51 15.60 22.06 2.28
C MET A 51 14.40 22.18 1.33
N ASN A 52 14.19 23.38 0.78
CA ASN A 52 13.17 23.63 -0.24
C ASN A 52 13.73 23.45 -1.67
N ASP A 53 14.28 22.26 -1.96
CA ASP A 53 14.77 21.87 -3.29
C ASP A 53 14.18 20.51 -3.69
N ALA A 54 13.16 20.53 -4.56
CA ALA A 54 12.41 19.34 -4.94
C ALA A 54 13.26 18.28 -5.65
N ASN A 55 14.26 18.69 -6.45
CA ASN A 55 15.12 17.75 -7.16
C ASN A 55 16.05 16.99 -6.22
N ARG A 56 16.64 17.72 -5.25
CA ARG A 56 17.47 17.10 -4.22
C ARG A 56 16.64 16.27 -3.24
N LEU A 57 15.44 16.74 -2.92
CA LEU A 57 14.53 16.02 -2.05
C LEU A 57 14.13 14.68 -2.66
N LEU A 58 13.70 14.69 -3.93
CA LEU A 58 13.36 13.46 -4.65
C LEU A 58 14.55 12.50 -4.67
N ALA A 59 15.76 13.02 -4.93
CA ALA A 59 16.99 12.24 -4.87
C ALA A 59 17.21 11.58 -3.51
N ALA A 60 17.13 12.36 -2.44
CA ALA A 60 17.34 11.87 -1.07
C ALA A 60 16.31 10.82 -0.69
N LEU A 61 15.03 11.06 -1.00
CA LEU A 61 13.95 10.12 -0.71
C LEU A 61 14.09 8.81 -1.49
N THR A 62 14.48 8.86 -2.78
CA THR A 62 14.75 7.64 -3.55
C THR A 62 15.92 6.84 -2.95
N THR A 63 17.00 7.52 -2.54
CA THR A 63 18.12 6.84 -1.88
C THR A 63 17.72 6.27 -0.52
N MET A 64 16.90 6.99 0.26
CA MET A 64 16.38 6.50 1.54
C MET A 64 15.48 5.29 1.37
N ASP A 65 14.59 5.29 0.38
CA ASP A 65 13.72 4.14 0.10
C ASP A 65 14.57 2.90 -0.21
N GLU A 66 15.49 2.99 -1.17
CA GLU A 66 16.38 1.87 -1.51
C GLU A 66 17.25 1.40 -0.33
N LEU A 67 17.71 2.33 0.52
CA LEU A 67 18.50 2.01 1.71
C LEU A 67 17.68 1.23 2.75
N PHE A 68 16.46 1.67 3.03
CA PHE A 68 15.63 1.14 4.12
C PHE A 68 14.74 -0.02 3.68
N LYS A 69 14.47 -0.19 2.39
CA LYS A 69 13.67 -1.30 1.85
C LYS A 69 14.22 -2.67 2.25
N ARG A 70 15.55 -2.79 2.44
CA ARG A 70 16.18 -4.02 2.95
C ARG A 70 15.67 -4.43 4.34
N TYR A 71 15.27 -3.45 5.18
CA TYR A 71 14.74 -3.72 6.51
C TYR A 71 13.47 -4.57 6.46
N ARG A 72 12.75 -4.60 5.34
CA ARG A 72 11.54 -5.42 5.19
C ARG A 72 11.83 -6.93 5.14
N HIS A 73 13.04 -7.31 4.72
CA HIS A 73 13.42 -8.71 4.48
C HIS A 73 14.60 -9.18 5.33
N GLU A 74 15.32 -8.26 5.97
CA GLU A 74 16.48 -8.58 6.79
C GLU A 74 16.06 -9.18 8.15
N MET A 75 16.78 -10.21 8.59
CA MET A 75 16.54 -10.84 9.88
C MET A 75 16.95 -9.92 11.03
N LYS A 76 16.16 -9.95 12.11
CA LYS A 76 16.46 -9.19 13.34
C LYS A 76 17.86 -9.54 13.87
N SER A 77 18.70 -8.52 14.02
CA SER A 77 20.04 -8.62 14.62
C SER A 77 20.39 -7.34 15.37
N GLU A 78 21.20 -7.43 16.43
CA GLU A 78 21.59 -6.24 17.22
C GLU A 78 22.19 -5.14 16.33
N LYS A 79 22.97 -5.52 15.32
CA LYS A 79 23.53 -4.57 14.33
C LYS A 79 22.43 -3.82 13.58
N LEU A 80 21.42 -4.54 13.06
CA LEU A 80 20.30 -3.95 12.34
C LEU A 80 19.48 -3.02 13.24
N TRP A 81 19.22 -3.44 14.49
CA TRP A 81 18.46 -2.64 15.45
C TRP A 81 19.19 -1.34 15.82
N ASN A 82 20.50 -1.40 16.04
CA ASN A 82 21.32 -0.21 16.30
C ASN A 82 21.29 0.76 15.10
N GLU A 83 21.35 0.22 13.87
CA GLU A 83 21.22 1.03 12.66
C GLU A 83 19.87 1.73 12.57
N ILE A 84 18.77 0.97 12.69
CA ILE A 84 17.41 1.49 12.65
C ILE A 84 17.20 2.56 13.74
N TYR A 85 17.71 2.32 14.95
CA TYR A 85 17.62 3.28 16.05
C TYR A 85 18.31 4.62 15.73
N ILE A 86 19.53 4.59 15.18
CA ILE A 86 20.25 5.81 14.77
C ILE A 86 19.48 6.55 13.66
N VAL A 87 18.98 5.81 12.67
CA VAL A 87 18.19 6.36 11.55
C VAL A 87 16.92 7.07 12.06
N LEU A 88 16.15 6.40 12.91
CA LEU A 88 14.88 6.90 13.43
C LEU A 88 15.06 8.20 14.22
N LYS A 89 16.09 8.24 15.09
CA LYS A 89 16.40 9.42 15.91
C LYS A 89 16.64 10.68 15.07
N GLU A 90 17.30 10.53 13.92
CA GLU A 90 17.71 11.68 13.10
C GLU A 90 16.71 12.01 11.99
N LEU A 91 16.01 11.01 11.42
CA LEU A 91 15.17 11.17 10.24
C LEU A 91 13.67 11.13 10.50
N ALA A 92 13.18 10.47 11.56
CA ALA A 92 11.73 10.33 11.77
C ALA A 92 11.04 11.70 12.01
N PRO A 93 11.58 12.62 12.84
CA PRO A 93 10.99 13.95 13.00
C PRO A 93 10.93 14.79 11.70
N PRO A 94 12.02 15.01 10.94
CA PRO A 94 11.94 15.79 9.71
C PRO A 94 11.09 15.11 8.63
N LEU A 95 11.07 13.77 8.57
CA LEU A 95 10.18 13.04 7.66
C LEU A 95 8.70 13.30 7.97
N THR A 96 8.33 13.34 9.26
CA THR A 96 6.95 13.61 9.70
C THR A 96 6.51 15.04 9.35
N ILE A 97 7.40 16.02 9.53
CA ILE A 97 7.14 17.41 9.14
C ILE A 97 6.98 17.51 7.62
N LEU A 98 7.87 16.87 6.86
CA LEU A 98 7.79 16.85 5.41
C LEU A 98 6.49 16.21 4.92
N PHE A 99 6.11 15.06 5.47
CA PHE A 99 4.84 14.39 5.19
C PHE A 99 3.66 15.33 5.35
N THR A 100 3.57 15.98 6.52
CA THR A 100 2.48 16.92 6.84
C THR A 100 2.42 18.07 5.84
N ASN A 101 3.56 18.67 5.51
CA ASN A 101 3.65 19.80 4.58
C ASN A 101 3.25 19.40 3.15
N VAL A 102 3.75 18.26 2.67
CA VAL A 102 3.45 17.76 1.31
C VAL A 102 1.98 17.36 1.21
N LEU A 103 1.44 16.66 2.22
CA LEU A 103 0.03 16.27 2.23
C LEU A 103 -0.89 17.49 2.28
N GLN A 104 -0.58 18.50 3.09
CA GLN A 104 -1.33 19.76 3.13
C GLN A 104 -1.28 20.46 1.76
N TYR A 105 -0.11 20.51 1.13
CA TYR A 105 0.04 21.08 -0.21
C TYR A 105 -0.81 20.36 -1.24
N VAL A 106 -0.81 19.02 -1.26
CA VAL A 106 -1.61 18.23 -2.21
C VAL A 106 -3.11 18.39 -1.97
N SER A 107 -3.54 18.38 -0.69
CA SER A 107 -4.97 18.40 -0.30
C SER A 107 -5.64 19.78 -0.43
N THR A 108 -4.87 20.87 -0.49
CA THR A 108 -5.44 22.22 -0.57
C THR A 108 -5.89 22.55 -2.01
N GLU A 109 -7.19 22.66 -2.25
CA GLU A 109 -7.76 22.92 -3.59
C GLU A 109 -7.48 24.35 -4.11
N SER A 110 -7.14 25.30 -3.24
CA SER A 110 -7.15 26.74 -3.54
C SER A 110 -5.98 27.26 -4.40
N VAL A 111 -5.04 26.41 -4.80
CA VAL A 111 -3.87 26.81 -5.59
C VAL A 111 -4.01 26.22 -6.99
N GLU A 112 -3.98 27.08 -8.02
CA GLU A 112 -3.80 26.65 -9.42
C GLU A 112 -2.44 25.95 -9.54
N LYS A 113 -2.43 24.65 -9.26
CA LYS A 113 -1.24 23.81 -9.31
C LYS A 113 -1.14 23.23 -10.71
N THR A 114 0.04 23.32 -11.30
CA THR A 114 0.31 22.65 -12.58
C THR A 114 0.24 21.13 -12.38
N LYS A 115 -0.18 20.40 -13.41
CA LYS A 115 -0.21 18.93 -13.40
C LYS A 115 1.16 18.34 -13.02
N GLU A 116 2.23 18.90 -13.60
CA GLU A 116 3.61 18.50 -13.31
C GLU A 116 3.96 18.62 -11.81
N LYS A 117 3.45 19.66 -11.14
CA LYS A 117 3.71 19.87 -9.72
C LYS A 117 2.91 18.91 -8.84
N TYR A 118 1.70 18.54 -9.25
CA TYR A 118 0.95 17.47 -8.59
C TYR A 118 1.68 16.13 -8.73
N ASP A 119 2.12 15.77 -9.93
CA ASP A 119 2.86 14.52 -10.17
C ASP A 119 4.15 14.47 -9.33
N GLU A 120 4.91 15.58 -9.24
CA GLU A 120 6.10 15.67 -8.40
C GLU A 120 5.78 15.45 -6.91
N MET A 121 4.73 16.09 -6.40
CA MET A 121 4.33 15.99 -4.99
C MET A 121 3.74 14.64 -4.63
N LEU A 122 2.96 14.02 -5.53
CA LEU A 122 2.46 12.66 -5.36
C LEU A 122 3.61 11.66 -5.32
N ASN A 123 4.64 11.86 -6.15
CA ASN A 123 5.81 10.99 -6.16
C ASN A 123 6.64 11.12 -4.88
N ILE A 124 6.82 12.36 -4.38
CA ILE A 124 7.42 12.62 -3.06
C ILE A 124 6.61 11.92 -1.95
N LEU A 125 5.30 12.06 -1.97
CA LEU A 125 4.41 11.46 -0.97
C LEU A 125 4.45 9.93 -1.01
N HIS A 126 4.52 9.34 -2.21
CA HIS A 126 4.70 7.89 -2.38
C HIS A 126 6.01 7.40 -1.77
N LEU A 127 7.14 8.07 -2.04
CA LEU A 127 8.43 7.71 -1.45
C LEU A 127 8.44 7.87 0.08
N ILE A 128 7.82 8.93 0.61
CA ILE A 128 7.65 9.09 2.07
C ILE A 128 6.90 7.90 2.67
N MET A 129 5.90 7.39 1.97
CA MET A 129 5.11 6.25 2.45
C MET A 129 5.86 4.93 2.35
N GLU A 130 6.64 4.70 1.30
CA GLU A 130 7.53 3.53 1.22
C GLU A 130 8.59 3.56 2.33
N ILE A 131 9.19 4.72 2.60
CA ILE A 131 10.14 4.90 3.71
C ILE A 131 9.44 4.63 5.04
N PHE A 132 8.28 5.24 5.27
CA PHE A 132 7.50 5.03 6.49
C PHE A 132 7.18 3.54 6.69
N HIS A 133 6.74 2.85 5.65
CA HIS A 133 6.50 1.42 5.69
C HIS A 133 7.76 0.66 6.11
N SER A 134 8.89 0.88 5.42
CA SER A 134 10.19 0.24 5.71
C SER A 134 10.65 0.45 7.15
N LEU A 135 10.50 1.66 7.69
CA LEU A 135 10.90 2.01 9.05
C LEU A 135 10.01 1.38 10.14
N ASN A 136 8.76 1.04 9.81
CA ASN A 136 7.80 0.45 10.74
C ASN A 136 7.66 -1.07 10.59
N VAL A 137 8.37 -1.73 9.65
CA VAL A 137 8.22 -3.18 9.49
C VAL A 137 8.76 -3.94 10.70
N GLN A 138 9.92 -3.56 11.25
CA GLN A 138 10.60 -4.35 12.28
C GLN A 138 9.98 -4.21 13.68
N ASP A 139 9.57 -2.99 14.01
CA ASP A 139 8.89 -2.59 15.25
C ASP A 139 8.19 -1.23 15.04
N LEU A 140 7.40 -0.78 16.02
CA LEU A 140 6.82 0.57 16.04
C LEU A 140 7.76 1.53 16.80
N PRO A 141 8.40 2.50 16.13
CA PRO A 141 9.25 3.49 16.78
C PRO A 141 8.46 4.45 17.67
N GLU A 142 9.03 4.83 18.83
CA GLU A 142 8.44 5.78 19.80
C GLU A 142 7.93 7.08 19.13
N HIS A 143 8.73 7.67 18.24
CA HIS A 143 8.31 8.88 17.51
C HIS A 143 7.05 8.67 16.65
N PHE A 144 6.91 7.51 16.00
CA PHE A 144 5.73 7.21 15.17
C PHE A 144 4.54 6.77 16.01
N GLU A 145 4.76 6.16 17.18
CA GLU A 145 3.72 5.91 18.18
C GLU A 145 3.15 7.23 18.71
N ASP A 146 4.01 8.16 19.15
CA ASP A 146 3.61 9.48 19.65
C ASP A 146 2.86 10.32 18.59
N THR A 147 3.24 10.18 17.32
CA THR A 147 2.65 10.92 16.20
C THR A 147 1.59 10.13 15.43
N ILE A 148 1.18 8.95 15.90
CA ILE A 148 0.35 7.99 15.16
C ILE A 148 -0.96 8.61 14.66
N SER A 149 -1.57 9.50 15.46
CA SER A 149 -2.85 10.14 15.10
C SER A 149 -2.74 10.94 13.81
N GLY A 150 -1.66 11.72 13.65
CA GLY A 150 -1.44 12.54 12.45
C GLY A 150 -1.12 11.68 11.22
N TRP A 151 -0.37 10.58 11.42
CA TRP A 151 -0.12 9.61 10.35
C TRP A 151 -1.41 8.94 9.89
N MET A 152 -2.24 8.43 10.80
CA MET A 152 -3.49 7.74 10.47
C MET A 152 -4.51 8.65 9.79
N GLU A 153 -4.65 9.90 10.26
CA GLU A 153 -5.46 10.92 9.57
C GLU A 153 -4.91 11.20 8.16
N GLY A 154 -3.58 11.27 8.04
CA GLY A 154 -2.92 11.47 6.75
C GLY A 154 -3.14 10.31 5.77
N LEU A 155 -3.04 9.05 6.24
CA LEU A 155 -3.34 7.86 5.44
C LEU A 155 -4.80 7.88 4.94
N GLY A 156 -5.74 8.22 5.82
CA GLY A 156 -7.15 8.37 5.46
C GLY A 156 -7.37 9.48 4.42
N THR A 157 -6.67 10.60 4.55
CA THR A 157 -6.71 11.70 3.59
C THR A 157 -6.19 11.26 2.22
N ILE A 158 -5.06 10.55 2.19
CA ILE A 158 -4.44 10.02 0.96
C ILE A 158 -5.41 9.08 0.22
N LEU A 159 -6.05 8.16 0.95
CA LEU A 159 -7.03 7.26 0.35
C LEU A 159 -8.18 8.03 -0.28
N LYS A 160 -8.62 9.14 0.32
CA LYS A 160 -9.70 9.99 -0.19
C LYS A 160 -9.31 10.92 -1.33
N LEU A 161 -8.01 11.14 -1.59
CA LEU A 161 -7.56 12.05 -2.65
C LEU A 161 -8.14 11.62 -4.01
N LYS A 162 -8.68 12.62 -4.72
CA LYS A 162 -9.11 12.56 -6.11
C LYS A 162 -8.55 13.76 -6.83
N ILE A 163 -7.80 13.53 -7.90
CA ILE A 163 -7.10 14.58 -8.64
C ILE A 163 -7.34 14.35 -10.12
N ASP A 164 -8.50 14.78 -10.61
CA ASP A 164 -8.98 14.52 -11.97
C ASP A 164 -7.95 14.91 -13.05
N SER A 165 -7.20 16.01 -12.85
CA SER A 165 -6.20 16.51 -13.80
C SER A 165 -4.99 15.58 -13.99
N VAL A 166 -4.69 14.76 -12.99
CA VAL A 166 -3.62 13.77 -13.00
C VAL A 166 -4.16 12.42 -13.44
N GLU A 167 -5.28 12.00 -12.85
CA GLU A 167 -5.89 10.69 -13.09
C GLU A 167 -6.37 10.51 -14.53
N SER A 168 -6.79 11.58 -15.21
CA SER A 168 -7.22 11.54 -16.61
C SER A 168 -6.10 11.19 -17.59
N ALA A 169 -4.84 11.25 -17.16
CA ALA A 169 -3.68 10.96 -18.00
C ALA A 169 -3.10 9.55 -17.79
N TYR A 170 -3.62 8.80 -16.83
CA TYR A 170 -3.15 7.44 -16.56
C TYR A 170 -3.75 6.46 -17.58
N SER A 171 -2.96 5.45 -17.93
CA SER A 171 -3.44 4.34 -18.75
C SER A 171 -4.49 3.53 -17.97
N ASP A 172 -5.40 2.90 -18.68
CA ASP A 172 -6.34 1.94 -18.09
C ASP A 172 -5.66 0.61 -17.69
N ASP A 173 -4.44 0.36 -18.21
CA ASP A 173 -3.69 -0.88 -18.00
C ASP A 173 -2.64 -0.79 -16.87
N GLU A 174 -2.11 0.40 -16.59
CA GLU A 174 -1.01 0.59 -15.66
C GLU A 174 -1.40 1.52 -14.49
N PRO A 175 -1.07 1.14 -13.23
CA PRO A 175 -1.28 2.00 -12.07
C PRO A 175 -0.42 3.26 -12.17
N GLY A 176 -1.06 4.42 -12.07
CA GLY A 176 -0.33 5.68 -11.93
C GLY A 176 0.15 5.91 -10.50
N THR A 177 0.84 7.03 -10.28
CA THR A 177 1.49 7.33 -9.00
C THR A 177 0.50 7.40 -7.84
N LEU A 178 -0.70 7.98 -8.06
CA LEU A 178 -1.74 8.02 -7.04
C LEU A 178 -2.25 6.61 -6.68
N ASP A 179 -2.40 5.72 -7.66
CA ASP A 179 -2.87 4.35 -7.41
C ASP A 179 -1.82 3.58 -6.61
N LYS A 180 -0.54 3.67 -6.99
CA LYS A 180 0.58 3.06 -6.26
C LYS A 180 0.69 3.59 -4.83
N LEU A 181 0.49 4.89 -4.64
CA LEU A 181 0.44 5.51 -3.32
C LEU A 181 -0.70 4.92 -2.48
N LYS A 182 -1.92 4.78 -3.04
CA LYS A 182 -3.05 4.15 -2.33
C LYS A 182 -2.79 2.67 -2.00
N CYS A 183 -2.12 1.91 -2.89
CA CYS A 183 -1.69 0.54 -2.59
C CYS A 183 -0.75 0.50 -1.38
N CYS A 184 0.29 1.35 -1.38
CA CYS A 184 1.26 1.45 -0.29
C CYS A 184 0.58 1.77 1.05
N VAL A 185 -0.42 2.68 1.04
CA VAL A 185 -1.24 2.97 2.23
C VAL A 185 -1.96 1.72 2.73
N CYS A 186 -2.62 0.95 1.85
CA CYS A 186 -3.28 -0.30 2.24
C CYS A 186 -2.31 -1.34 2.83
N ASP A 187 -1.08 -1.41 2.32
CA ASP A 187 -0.05 -2.31 2.86
C ASP A 187 0.39 -1.89 4.28
N ILE A 188 0.55 -0.58 4.51
CA ILE A 188 0.83 -0.02 5.84
C ILE A 188 -0.32 -0.31 6.80
N LEU A 189 -1.56 -0.10 6.38
CA LEU A 189 -2.74 -0.41 7.20
C LEU A 189 -2.81 -1.90 7.53
N THR A 190 -2.45 -2.77 6.58
CA THR A 190 -2.34 -4.21 6.81
C THR A 190 -1.30 -4.50 7.91
N LEU A 191 -0.09 -3.94 7.80
CA LEU A 191 0.97 -4.09 8.79
C LEU A 191 0.51 -3.67 10.19
N TYR A 192 -0.05 -2.46 10.32
CA TYR A 192 -0.53 -1.93 11.60
C TYR A 192 -1.66 -2.77 12.18
N SER A 193 -2.61 -3.21 11.35
CA SER A 193 -3.71 -4.07 11.79
C SER A 193 -3.27 -5.44 12.30
N GLN A 194 -2.08 -5.91 11.90
CA GLN A 194 -1.56 -7.23 12.24
C GLN A 194 -0.55 -7.20 13.39
N ARG A 195 0.26 -6.13 13.48
CA ARG A 195 1.41 -6.03 14.42
C ARG A 195 1.21 -5.01 15.55
N TYR A 196 0.50 -3.92 15.31
CA TYR A 196 0.34 -2.79 16.24
C TYR A 196 -1.13 -2.59 16.58
N GLU A 197 -1.80 -3.69 16.94
CA GLU A 197 -3.25 -3.75 17.14
C GLU A 197 -3.74 -2.83 18.27
N GLU A 198 -2.90 -2.55 19.28
CA GLU A 198 -3.27 -1.73 20.43
C GLU A 198 -3.38 -0.26 20.05
N GLU A 199 -2.35 0.23 19.36
CA GLU A 199 -2.18 1.61 18.92
C GLU A 199 -3.09 1.91 17.72
N PHE A 200 -3.37 0.92 16.88
CA PHE A 200 -4.23 1.06 15.70
C PHE A 200 -5.73 1.04 16.01
N MET A 201 -6.14 0.41 17.12
CA MET A 201 -7.56 0.21 17.45
C MET A 201 -8.42 1.49 17.45
N PRO A 202 -7.95 2.66 17.91
CA PRO A 202 -8.75 3.89 17.87
C PRO A 202 -9.14 4.34 16.46
N PHE A 203 -8.36 3.98 15.43
CA PHE A 203 -8.52 4.47 14.06
C PHE A 203 -9.28 3.49 13.15
N ILE A 204 -9.43 2.23 13.58
CA ILE A 204 -9.90 1.13 12.74
C ILE A 204 -11.25 1.40 12.05
N ASN A 205 -12.23 1.94 12.78
CA ASN A 205 -13.59 2.15 12.24
C ASN A 205 -13.56 3.17 11.10
N VAL A 206 -12.84 4.27 11.30
CA VAL A 206 -12.68 5.32 10.29
C VAL A 206 -11.93 4.76 9.09
N VAL A 207 -10.82 4.04 9.31
CA VAL A 207 -10.03 3.47 8.21
C VAL A 207 -10.86 2.48 7.38
N ILE A 208 -11.63 1.59 8.02
CA ILE A 208 -12.48 0.62 7.30
C ILE A 208 -13.52 1.35 6.45
N GLU A 209 -14.19 2.36 7.00
CA GLU A 209 -15.17 3.16 6.26
C GLU A 209 -14.52 3.84 5.04
N ILE A 210 -13.30 4.36 5.17
CA ILE A 210 -12.58 4.99 4.05
C ILE A 210 -12.20 3.96 2.98
N VAL A 211 -11.60 2.83 3.36
CA VAL A 211 -11.24 1.76 2.42
C VAL A 211 -12.51 1.24 1.73
N TRP A 212 -13.61 1.14 2.47
CA TRP A 212 -14.91 0.77 1.95
C TRP A 212 -15.41 1.72 0.87
N GLU A 213 -15.43 3.02 1.16
CA GLU A 213 -15.82 4.06 0.22
C GLU A 213 -14.95 4.04 -1.05
N GLN A 214 -13.64 3.78 -0.92
CA GLN A 214 -12.75 3.66 -2.07
C GLN A 214 -13.10 2.45 -2.94
N LEU A 215 -13.32 1.27 -2.34
CA LEU A 215 -13.70 0.07 -3.08
C LEU A 215 -15.06 0.22 -3.79
N MET A 216 -15.99 0.95 -3.17
CA MET A 216 -17.32 1.23 -3.73
C MET A 216 -17.31 2.31 -4.82
N GLY A 217 -16.47 3.34 -4.67
CA GLY A 217 -16.38 4.48 -5.56
C GLY A 217 -15.69 4.18 -6.88
N LEU A 218 -14.88 3.11 -6.92
CA LEU A 218 -14.37 2.53 -8.15
C LEU A 218 -15.54 1.77 -8.81
N ASP A 219 -16.31 2.44 -9.67
CA ASP A 219 -17.45 1.82 -10.37
C ASP A 219 -17.04 0.45 -10.91
N ALA A 220 -17.76 -0.59 -10.50
CA ALA A 220 -17.41 -1.97 -10.84
C ALA A 220 -17.41 -2.22 -12.34
N ARG A 221 -18.13 -1.43 -13.14
CA ARG A 221 -18.08 -1.54 -14.61
C ARG A 221 -16.78 -1.02 -15.19
N VAL A 222 -16.16 -0.05 -14.51
CA VAL A 222 -14.88 0.55 -14.87
C VAL A 222 -13.74 -0.39 -14.45
N SER A 223 -13.83 -1.03 -13.27
CA SER A 223 -12.75 -1.90 -12.78
C SER A 223 -12.63 -3.27 -13.48
N ILE A 224 -13.68 -3.78 -14.14
CA ILE A 224 -13.61 -5.08 -14.83
C ILE A 224 -12.62 -5.03 -16.01
N ASN A 225 -12.53 -3.89 -16.69
CA ASN A 225 -11.67 -3.73 -17.87
C ASN A 225 -10.40 -2.89 -17.62
N LYS A 226 -10.26 -2.29 -16.43
CA LYS A 226 -9.11 -1.45 -16.10
C LYS A 226 -8.17 -2.17 -15.14
N PHE A 227 -7.15 -2.80 -15.70
CA PHE A 227 -6.07 -3.47 -14.95
C PHE A 227 -5.32 -2.52 -14.00
N ARG A 228 -5.36 -1.21 -14.28
CA ARG A 228 -4.83 -0.13 -13.45
C ARG A 228 -5.17 -0.28 -11.95
N PHE A 229 -6.40 -0.68 -11.61
CA PHE A 229 -6.84 -0.73 -10.22
C PHE A 229 -6.54 -2.05 -9.51
N ASP A 230 -5.96 -3.03 -10.21
CA ASP A 230 -5.84 -4.40 -9.71
C ASP A 230 -4.98 -4.50 -8.47
N ALA A 231 -3.83 -3.83 -8.48
CA ALA A 231 -2.94 -3.77 -7.33
C ALA A 231 -3.65 -3.15 -6.11
N PHE A 232 -4.42 -2.08 -6.31
CA PHE A 232 -5.13 -1.42 -5.21
C PHE A 232 -6.21 -2.32 -4.62
N PHE A 233 -7.01 -2.97 -5.45
CA PHE A 233 -8.00 -3.95 -5.00
C PHE A 233 -7.33 -5.06 -4.19
N THR A 234 -6.24 -5.65 -4.69
CA THR A 234 -5.49 -6.70 -3.99
C THR A 234 -5.00 -6.22 -2.61
N SER A 235 -4.34 -5.07 -2.52
CA SER A 235 -3.86 -4.54 -1.23
C SER A 235 -5.01 -4.22 -0.27
N ALA A 236 -6.11 -3.62 -0.76
CA ALA A 236 -7.28 -3.32 0.06
C ALA A 236 -7.98 -4.60 0.57
N LEU A 237 -8.12 -5.63 -0.27
CA LEU A 237 -8.69 -6.92 0.13
C LEU A 237 -7.77 -7.67 1.11
N THR A 238 -6.46 -7.50 0.99
CA THR A 238 -5.49 -8.05 1.93
C THR A 238 -5.66 -7.42 3.31
N PHE A 239 -5.80 -6.09 3.36
CA PHE A 239 -6.13 -5.37 4.61
C PHE A 239 -7.44 -5.88 5.21
N LEU A 240 -8.53 -5.91 4.42
CA LEU A 240 -9.84 -6.39 4.88
C LEU A 240 -9.77 -7.85 5.37
N SER A 241 -9.01 -8.72 4.70
CA SER A 241 -8.81 -10.11 5.11
C SER A 241 -8.08 -10.19 6.45
N ALA A 242 -7.03 -9.39 6.62
CA ALA A 242 -6.24 -9.34 7.85
C ALA A 242 -7.11 -8.98 9.07
N ILE A 243 -7.98 -7.98 8.93
CA ILE A 243 -8.87 -7.56 10.03
C ILE A 243 -10.02 -8.55 10.26
N CYS A 244 -10.54 -9.19 9.20
CA CYS A 244 -11.61 -10.19 9.31
C CYS A 244 -11.19 -11.40 10.13
N VAL A 245 -9.93 -11.84 10.04
CA VAL A 245 -9.45 -13.03 10.78
C VAL A 245 -9.24 -12.74 12.27
N LYS A 246 -8.93 -11.50 12.63
CA LYS A 246 -8.60 -11.12 14.02
C LYS A 246 -9.84 -11.00 14.89
N GLN A 247 -9.77 -11.50 16.12
CA GLN A 247 -10.92 -11.44 17.04
C GLN A 247 -11.21 -10.02 17.52
N ARG A 248 -10.18 -9.18 17.63
CA ARG A 248 -10.27 -7.80 18.12
C ARG A 248 -11.21 -6.92 17.28
N TYR A 249 -11.30 -7.17 15.98
CA TYR A 249 -12.13 -6.41 15.05
C TYR A 249 -13.50 -7.07 14.76
N ALA A 250 -13.84 -8.16 15.45
CA ALA A 250 -15.06 -8.95 15.17
C ALA A 250 -16.33 -8.09 15.16
N ASN A 251 -16.45 -7.16 16.11
CA ASN A 251 -17.63 -6.34 16.30
C ASN A 251 -17.97 -5.48 15.07
N ILE A 252 -16.95 -5.08 14.29
CA ILE A 252 -17.13 -4.25 13.10
C ILE A 252 -17.88 -5.02 12.01
N PHE A 253 -17.58 -6.31 11.87
CA PHE A 253 -18.24 -7.20 10.91
C PHE A 253 -19.60 -7.73 11.39
N GLN A 254 -19.95 -7.49 12.66
CA GLN A 254 -21.25 -7.85 13.21
C GLN A 254 -22.30 -6.74 13.01
N MET A 255 -21.90 -5.56 12.54
CA MET A 255 -22.83 -4.48 12.24
C MET A 255 -23.75 -4.86 11.07
N ASP A 256 -25.03 -4.50 11.19
CA ASP A 256 -26.05 -4.84 10.21
C ASP A 256 -25.69 -4.31 8.81
N GLY A 257 -25.78 -5.18 7.80
CA GLY A 257 -25.53 -4.85 6.40
C GLY A 257 -24.07 -4.88 5.96
N VAL A 258 -23.08 -4.87 6.88
CA VAL A 258 -21.65 -4.88 6.51
C VAL A 258 -21.30 -6.14 5.71
N LEU A 259 -21.67 -7.32 6.21
CA LEU A 259 -21.40 -8.59 5.50
C LEU A 259 -22.14 -8.68 4.17
N THR A 260 -23.39 -8.23 4.12
CA THR A 260 -24.18 -8.18 2.87
C THR A 260 -23.48 -7.29 1.84
N SER A 261 -23.01 -6.12 2.27
CA SER A 261 -22.29 -5.18 1.42
C SER A 261 -20.95 -5.76 0.95
N ILE A 262 -20.19 -6.46 1.82
CA ILE A 262 -18.96 -7.20 1.46
C ILE A 262 -19.26 -8.22 0.38
N THR A 263 -20.33 -8.97 0.55
CA THR A 263 -20.72 -10.03 -0.38
C THR A 263 -21.10 -9.44 -1.73
N GLU A 264 -22.12 -8.58 -1.75
CA GLU A 264 -22.72 -8.08 -2.98
C GLU A 264 -21.82 -7.09 -3.72
N ASN A 265 -21.10 -6.23 -3.00
CA ASN A 265 -20.39 -5.14 -3.62
C ASN A 265 -18.90 -5.39 -3.86
N ILE A 266 -18.29 -6.28 -3.09
CA ILE A 266 -16.86 -6.59 -3.22
C ILE A 266 -16.70 -7.99 -3.81
N ILE A 267 -17.18 -9.02 -3.11
CA ILE A 267 -16.94 -10.42 -3.45
C ILE A 267 -17.56 -10.75 -4.81
N LEU A 268 -18.87 -10.56 -4.95
CA LEU A 268 -19.61 -10.98 -6.14
C LEU A 268 -19.18 -10.22 -7.40
N LYS A 269 -18.88 -8.93 -7.30
CA LYS A 269 -18.42 -8.13 -8.44
C LYS A 269 -17.02 -8.50 -8.92
N ASN A 270 -16.15 -8.98 -8.03
CA ASN A 270 -14.78 -9.39 -8.37
C ASN A 270 -14.64 -10.88 -8.71
N LEU A 271 -15.69 -11.69 -8.53
CA LEU A 271 -15.70 -13.10 -8.95
C LEU A 271 -16.00 -13.27 -10.45
N VAL A 272 -16.54 -12.25 -11.11
CA VAL A 272 -16.89 -12.29 -12.53
C VAL A 272 -15.64 -12.51 -13.38
N THR A 273 -15.69 -13.51 -14.25
CA THR A 273 -14.63 -13.78 -15.23
C THR A 273 -14.50 -12.59 -16.18
N ARG A 274 -13.28 -12.09 -16.36
CA ARG A 274 -13.03 -10.95 -17.25
C ARG A 274 -13.08 -11.39 -18.71
N PRO A 275 -13.41 -10.50 -19.66
CA PRO A 275 -13.32 -10.81 -21.09
C PRO A 275 -11.94 -11.34 -21.49
N THR A 276 -10.86 -10.80 -20.92
CA THR A 276 -9.49 -11.26 -21.19
C THR A 276 -9.21 -12.68 -20.67
N ASP A 277 -9.87 -13.09 -19.58
CA ASP A 277 -9.77 -14.47 -19.08
C ASP A 277 -10.46 -15.43 -20.06
N LEU A 278 -11.59 -15.00 -20.65
CA LEU A 278 -12.31 -15.77 -21.67
C LEU A 278 -11.51 -15.85 -22.97
N GLU A 279 -10.93 -14.73 -23.42
CA GLU A 279 -10.03 -14.69 -24.59
C GLU A 279 -8.83 -15.62 -24.38
N GLN A 280 -8.21 -15.59 -23.20
CA GLN A 280 -7.10 -16.50 -22.89
C GLN A 280 -7.54 -17.96 -22.88
N PHE A 281 -8.74 -18.26 -22.38
CA PHE A 281 -9.30 -19.60 -22.42
C PHE A 281 -9.58 -20.07 -23.86
N GLU A 282 -10.03 -19.17 -24.74
CA GLU A 282 -10.30 -19.46 -26.15
C GLU A 282 -9.02 -19.62 -26.98
N ASP A 283 -8.03 -18.74 -26.79
CA ASP A 283 -6.79 -18.70 -27.58
C ASP A 283 -5.73 -19.70 -27.05
N GLU A 284 -5.58 -19.81 -25.73
CA GLU A 284 -4.50 -20.56 -25.07
C GLU A 284 -5.01 -21.41 -23.88
N PRO A 285 -5.90 -22.40 -24.11
CA PRO A 285 -6.57 -23.15 -23.05
C PRO A 285 -5.62 -23.89 -22.10
N LEU A 286 -4.48 -24.37 -22.60
CA LEU A 286 -3.48 -25.04 -21.76
C LEU A 286 -2.78 -24.07 -20.80
N GLU A 287 -2.51 -22.83 -21.25
CA GLU A 287 -1.91 -21.81 -20.39
C GLU A 287 -2.92 -21.30 -19.37
N TYR A 288 -4.18 -21.13 -19.78
CA TYR A 288 -5.27 -20.84 -18.85
C TYR A 288 -5.40 -21.90 -17.75
N ILE A 289 -5.48 -23.19 -18.12
CA ILE A 289 -5.57 -24.30 -17.15
C ILE A 289 -4.33 -24.36 -16.26
N LYS A 290 -3.14 -24.17 -16.84
CA LYS A 290 -1.90 -24.15 -16.07
C LYS A 290 -1.92 -23.03 -15.02
N LYS A 291 -2.31 -21.81 -15.40
CA LYS A 291 -2.45 -20.67 -14.47
C LYS A 291 -3.51 -20.89 -13.40
N ASP A 292 -4.65 -21.47 -13.77
CA ASP A 292 -5.73 -21.81 -12.84
C ASP A 292 -5.29 -22.86 -11.80
N LEU A 293 -4.52 -23.87 -12.23
CA LEU A 293 -3.96 -24.90 -11.34
C LEU A 293 -2.80 -24.37 -10.49
N GLU A 294 -1.93 -23.54 -11.08
CA GLU A 294 -0.73 -22.98 -10.43
C GLU A 294 -1.03 -21.81 -9.50
N GLY A 295 -2.30 -21.48 -9.23
CA GLY A 295 -2.82 -20.32 -8.49
C GLY A 295 -2.25 -20.02 -7.09
N LYS A 296 -1.09 -20.59 -6.72
CA LYS A 296 -0.34 -20.33 -5.49
C LYS A 296 1.16 -20.06 -5.67
N GLU A 297 1.80 -20.34 -6.82
CA GLU A 297 3.28 -20.45 -6.86
C GLU A 297 4.03 -19.71 -7.99
N CYS A 298 3.34 -19.07 -8.95
CA CYS A 298 4.01 -18.50 -10.14
C CYS A 298 3.54 -17.08 -10.51
N SER A 299 3.85 -16.04 -9.73
CA SER A 299 4.08 -14.68 -10.25
C SER A 299 4.20 -13.60 -9.16
N ASN A 300 5.15 -12.67 -9.32
CA ASN A 300 5.15 -11.38 -8.64
C ASN A 300 4.29 -10.33 -9.38
N ASP A 301 3.49 -10.76 -10.37
CA ASP A 301 2.66 -9.89 -11.18
C ASP A 301 1.28 -9.71 -10.55
N LEU A 302 1.12 -8.59 -9.86
CA LEU A 302 -0.15 -8.11 -9.27
C LEU A 302 -1.27 -7.85 -10.30
N GLN A 303 -1.00 -8.02 -11.61
CA GLN A 303 -1.94 -7.82 -12.70
C GLN A 303 -2.93 -8.98 -12.90
N GLN A 304 -2.81 -10.05 -12.12
CA GLN A 304 -3.49 -11.30 -12.44
C GLN A 304 -4.76 -11.50 -11.60
N ASN A 305 -5.88 -11.71 -12.29
CA ASN A 305 -7.23 -11.81 -11.72
C ASN A 305 -7.37 -12.94 -10.66
N TRP A 306 -6.51 -13.96 -10.70
CA TRP A 306 -6.56 -15.07 -9.75
C TRP A 306 -6.19 -14.65 -8.32
N LEU A 307 -5.22 -13.76 -8.12
CA LEU A 307 -4.85 -13.32 -6.77
C LEU A 307 -6.02 -12.58 -6.11
N LYS A 308 -6.78 -11.81 -6.89
CA LYS A 308 -8.02 -11.19 -6.42
C LYS A 308 -9.06 -12.24 -6.07
N LYS A 309 -9.27 -13.25 -6.92
CA LYS A 309 -10.20 -14.35 -6.66
C LYS A 309 -9.81 -15.10 -5.37
N ASP A 310 -8.53 -15.38 -5.16
CA ASP A 310 -8.02 -16.03 -3.95
C ASP A 310 -8.24 -15.18 -2.69
N LEU A 311 -7.95 -13.88 -2.76
CA LEU A 311 -8.24 -12.97 -1.64
C LEU A 311 -9.74 -12.88 -1.37
N VAL A 312 -10.57 -12.90 -2.41
CA VAL A 312 -12.02 -12.99 -2.29
C VAL A 312 -12.42 -14.31 -1.62
N TYR A 313 -11.82 -15.44 -1.97
CA TYR A 313 -12.03 -16.72 -1.29
C TYR A 313 -11.58 -16.66 0.18
N CYS A 314 -10.43 -16.06 0.49
CA CYS A 314 -9.98 -15.83 1.85
C CYS A 314 -10.96 -14.97 2.65
N LEU A 315 -11.52 -13.91 2.04
CA LEU A 315 -12.56 -13.08 2.63
C LEU A 315 -13.84 -13.88 2.87
N ILE A 316 -14.29 -14.69 1.90
CA ILE A 316 -15.45 -15.58 2.06
C ILE A 316 -15.22 -16.52 3.25
N LEU A 317 -14.05 -17.15 3.36
CA LEU A 317 -13.71 -18.06 4.46
C LEU A 317 -13.65 -17.32 5.80
N ALA A 318 -13.03 -16.14 5.84
CA ALA A 318 -12.91 -15.34 7.06
C ALA A 318 -14.29 -14.83 7.53
N VAL A 319 -15.12 -14.34 6.61
CA VAL A 319 -16.52 -13.94 6.87
C VAL A 319 -17.35 -15.15 7.31
N GLY A 320 -17.21 -16.29 6.64
CA GLY A 320 -17.88 -17.53 7.00
C GLY A 320 -17.57 -17.94 8.44
N ALA A 321 -16.28 -18.00 8.80
CA ALA A 321 -15.83 -18.30 10.16
C ALA A 321 -16.37 -17.29 11.21
N LYS A 322 -16.48 -16.01 10.86
CA LYS A 322 -17.10 -15.00 11.72
C LYS A 322 -18.60 -15.21 11.90
N THR A 323 -19.32 -15.61 10.85
CA THR A 323 -20.75 -15.93 10.97
C THR A 323 -21.03 -17.19 11.78
N GLU A 324 -20.13 -18.19 11.74
CA GLU A 324 -20.22 -19.40 12.58
C GLU A 324 -19.96 -19.10 14.05
N THR A 325 -18.97 -18.26 14.37
CA THR A 325 -18.65 -17.88 15.77
C THR A 325 -19.74 -17.03 16.43
N VAL A 326 -20.55 -16.32 15.65
CA VAL A 326 -21.77 -15.63 16.12
C VAL A 326 -22.93 -16.62 16.35
N LYS A 327 -22.84 -17.85 15.84
CA LYS A 327 -23.98 -18.78 15.74
C LYS A 327 -23.82 -20.06 16.55
N PHE A 328 -24.20 -19.91 17.81
CA PHE A 328 -25.24 -20.79 18.39
C PHE A 328 -26.62 -20.61 17.71
N GLY A 329 -26.69 -20.42 16.38
CA GLY A 329 -27.96 -20.21 15.67
C GLY A 329 -27.82 -20.11 14.15
N ALA A 330 -27.73 -21.25 13.46
CA ALA A 330 -27.54 -21.55 12.02
C ALA A 330 -28.09 -20.63 10.88
N THR A 331 -28.80 -19.53 11.15
CA THR A 331 -29.61 -18.83 10.14
C THR A 331 -28.89 -17.85 9.18
N THR A 332 -27.69 -17.32 9.48
CA THR A 332 -27.08 -16.26 8.62
C THR A 332 -26.11 -16.87 7.62
N LEU A 333 -25.48 -17.99 7.97
CA LEU A 333 -24.70 -18.77 6.99
C LEU A 333 -25.63 -19.33 5.91
N SER A 334 -26.83 -19.81 6.27
CA SER A 334 -27.85 -20.19 5.29
C SER A 334 -28.17 -19.03 4.36
N ASN A 335 -28.46 -17.84 4.89
CA ASN A 335 -28.80 -16.69 4.04
C ASN A 335 -27.63 -16.26 3.15
N PHE A 336 -26.40 -16.28 3.67
CA PHE A 336 -25.20 -15.96 2.90
C PHE A 336 -24.96 -16.97 1.77
N VAL A 337 -25.03 -18.27 2.08
CA VAL A 337 -24.85 -19.34 1.08
C VAL A 337 -25.99 -19.34 0.07
N SER A 338 -27.25 -19.16 0.50
CA SER A 338 -28.39 -19.06 -0.40
C SER A 338 -28.26 -17.86 -1.34
N HIS A 339 -27.82 -16.71 -0.83
CA HIS A 339 -27.62 -15.51 -1.64
C HIS A 339 -26.46 -15.68 -2.62
N PHE A 340 -25.33 -16.20 -2.15
CA PHE A 340 -24.17 -16.51 -2.99
C PHE A 340 -24.52 -17.52 -4.10
N LEU A 341 -25.25 -18.59 -3.77
CA LEU A 341 -25.71 -19.58 -4.75
C LEU A 341 -26.72 -18.99 -5.74
N ASN A 342 -27.63 -18.11 -5.28
CA ASN A 342 -28.58 -17.43 -6.16
C ASN A 342 -27.84 -16.51 -7.14
N PHE A 343 -26.87 -15.73 -6.66
CA PHE A 343 -26.06 -14.87 -7.51
C PHE A 343 -25.27 -15.70 -8.54
N LEU A 344 -24.61 -16.78 -8.10
CA LEU A 344 -23.90 -17.68 -9.03
C LEU A 344 -24.85 -18.21 -10.12
N ASN A 345 -26.07 -18.63 -9.74
CA ASN A 345 -27.07 -19.11 -10.69
C ASN A 345 -27.59 -18.02 -11.65
N GLU A 346 -27.63 -16.76 -11.23
CA GLU A 346 -28.00 -15.63 -12.09
C GLU A 346 -26.88 -15.24 -13.04
N SER A 347 -25.62 -15.30 -12.60
CA SER A 347 -24.44 -14.98 -13.43
C SER A 347 -24.05 -16.06 -14.45
N VAL A 348 -24.60 -17.28 -14.33
CA VAL A 348 -24.36 -18.41 -15.26
C VAL A 348 -25.43 -18.49 -16.37
N LYS A 349 -26.44 -17.60 -16.36
CA LYS A 349 -27.43 -17.45 -17.45
C LYS A 349 -27.08 -16.27 -18.34
#